data_AF-A0A9P7E3X2-F1
#
_entry.id   AF-A0A9P7E3X2-F1
#
_cell.length_a   1.000
_cell.length_b   1.000
_cell.length_c   1.000
_cell.angle_alpha   90.00
_cell.angle_beta   90.00
_cell.angle_gamma   90.00
#
_symmetry.space_group_name_H-M   'P 1'
#
loop_
_entity.id
_entity.type
_entity.pdbx_description
1 polymer ?
#
loop_
_entity_poly.entity_id
_entity_poly.type
_entity_poly.pdbx_seq_one_letter_code
_entity_poly.pdbx_strand_id
1 'polypeptide(L)'
;MTRSLIQRFCLRKRTEHQKLQKYRGALPYELVEKILVNAWCSIGDAPSRWRFFRVIAILSKVWRDVLHEVVLRYAFIETMVDFTAYERLLSRYDPCARYVSIVLNAVDHTRFRVDEIAKYVPEARFMCLAITMDRRYYFDAILQNLLAKTESLTHLRICWPPLRDSFACPLSSVVISSVTHLHIARHPPASLGSILASFPNVTHLRLGTPCFLKNLVPYMSTVRVLILDAPPQYIMHTVSQAPALVFPSSVPLWNICDALEHGLLKSTASYPGRIIMNAGKSDADKSMIADIALSCQKHGVAFECRRRYPPLWQPSHSDPRRWDHAAWS
;
A
#
# COMPACT_ATOMS: atom_id res chain seq x y z
N MET A 1 -1.17 13.42 -28.14
CA MET A 1 -1.66 12.39 -29.10
C MET A 1 -2.07 11.05 -28.46
N THR A 2 -1.87 10.82 -27.16
CA THR A 2 -2.15 9.53 -26.48
C THR A 2 -3.62 9.24 -26.11
N ARG A 3 -4.48 10.27 -25.96
CA ARG A 3 -5.92 10.07 -25.67
C ARG A 3 -6.69 9.32 -26.77
N SER A 4 -6.22 9.37 -28.02
CA SER A 4 -6.84 8.72 -29.19
C SER A 4 -6.73 7.19 -29.17
N LEU A 5 -5.59 6.65 -28.68
CA LEU A 5 -5.34 5.21 -28.66
C LEU A 5 -6.11 4.50 -27.54
N ILE A 6 -6.20 5.11 -26.36
CA ILE A 6 -6.98 4.57 -25.24
C ILE A 6 -8.48 4.55 -25.57
N GLN A 7 -9.01 5.62 -26.19
CA GLN A 7 -10.40 5.63 -26.65
C GLN A 7 -10.66 4.55 -27.71
N ARG A 8 -9.75 4.36 -28.69
CA ARG A 8 -9.87 3.28 -29.68
C ARG A 8 -9.80 1.89 -29.06
N PHE A 9 -8.97 1.68 -28.04
CA PHE A 9 -8.88 0.41 -27.32
C PHE A 9 -10.15 0.11 -26.52
N CYS A 10 -10.70 1.09 -25.80
CA CYS A 10 -11.97 0.95 -25.08
C CYS A 10 -13.17 0.73 -26.03
N LEU A 11 -13.21 1.42 -27.18
CA LEU A 11 -14.26 1.23 -28.19
C LEU A 11 -14.18 -0.16 -28.82
N ARG A 12 -12.97 -0.62 -29.19
CA ARG A 12 -12.77 -1.96 -29.78
C ARG A 12 -13.18 -3.08 -28.82
N LYS A 13 -12.89 -2.92 -27.51
CA LYS A 13 -13.34 -3.86 -26.48
C LYS A 13 -14.85 -3.94 -26.33
N ARG A 14 -15.57 -2.81 -26.39
CA ARG A 14 -17.04 -2.81 -26.34
C ARG A 14 -17.65 -3.55 -27.53
N THR A 15 -17.06 -3.40 -28.72
CA THR A 15 -17.56 -4.11 -29.92
C THR A 15 -17.24 -5.61 -29.86
N GLU A 16 -16.10 -6.00 -29.30
CA GLU A 16 -15.78 -7.43 -29.10
C GLU A 16 -16.59 -8.07 -27.95
N HIS A 17 -16.89 -7.33 -26.89
CA HIS A 17 -17.78 -7.79 -25.80
C HIS A 17 -19.16 -8.18 -26.32
N GLN A 18 -19.75 -7.38 -27.21
CA GLN A 18 -21.05 -7.70 -27.82
C GLN A 18 -20.98 -8.95 -28.72
N LYS A 19 -19.83 -9.23 -29.35
CA LYS A 19 -19.65 -10.43 -30.17
C LYS A 19 -19.46 -11.69 -29.33
N LEU A 20 -18.81 -11.59 -28.16
CA LEU A 20 -18.53 -12.72 -27.27
C LEU A 20 -19.74 -13.17 -26.44
N GLN A 21 -20.71 -12.29 -26.16
CA GLN A 21 -21.96 -12.68 -25.48
C GLN A 21 -22.89 -13.58 -26.32
N LYS A 22 -22.57 -13.82 -27.60
CA LYS A 22 -23.37 -14.67 -28.49
C LYS A 22 -23.19 -16.18 -28.24
N TYR A 23 -22.23 -16.58 -27.41
CA TYR A 23 -22.03 -17.98 -27.00
C TYR A 23 -22.99 -18.35 -25.87
N ARG A 24 -24.09 -19.06 -26.21
CA ARG A 24 -25.01 -19.64 -25.21
C ARG A 24 -24.22 -20.52 -24.24
N GLY A 25 -24.16 -20.14 -22.96
CA GLY A 25 -23.52 -20.91 -21.89
C GLY A 25 -22.15 -20.40 -21.42
N ALA A 26 -21.58 -19.36 -22.04
CA ALA A 26 -20.35 -18.74 -21.51
C ALA A 26 -20.67 -17.83 -20.32
N LEU A 27 -19.79 -17.81 -19.30
CA LEU A 27 -19.89 -16.85 -18.20
C LEU A 27 -19.70 -15.42 -18.72
N PRO A 28 -20.41 -14.41 -18.16
CA PRO A 28 -20.17 -13.01 -18.48
C PRO A 28 -18.70 -12.62 -18.27
N TYR A 29 -18.16 -11.77 -19.14
CA TYR A 29 -16.76 -11.33 -19.10
C TYR A 29 -16.40 -10.73 -17.73
N GLU A 30 -17.29 -9.91 -17.19
CA GLU A 30 -17.14 -9.21 -15.92
C GLU A 30 -17.05 -10.20 -14.75
N LEU A 31 -17.78 -11.30 -14.84
CA LEU A 31 -17.72 -12.36 -13.83
C LEU A 31 -16.41 -13.14 -13.93
N VAL A 32 -15.96 -13.47 -15.15
CA VAL A 32 -14.65 -14.11 -15.36
C VAL A 32 -13.53 -13.22 -14.86
N GLU A 33 -13.53 -11.93 -15.19
CA GLU A 33 -12.56 -10.95 -14.70
C GLU A 33 -12.56 -10.90 -13.17
N LYS A 34 -13.74 -10.80 -12.54
CA LYS A 34 -13.84 -10.79 -11.07
C LYS A 34 -13.28 -12.06 -10.42
N ILE A 35 -13.58 -13.24 -10.99
CA ILE A 35 -13.03 -14.52 -10.52
C ILE A 35 -11.51 -14.51 -10.64
N LEU A 36 -10.98 -14.10 -11.79
CA LEU A 36 -9.55 -14.10 -12.07
C LEU A 36 -8.79 -13.08 -11.24
N VAL A 37 -9.33 -11.88 -11.01
CA VAL A 37 -8.75 -10.88 -10.09
C VAL A 37 -8.67 -11.45 -8.68
N ASN A 38 -9.77 -12.00 -8.17
CA ASN A 38 -9.79 -12.58 -6.83
C ASN A 38 -8.79 -13.73 -6.69
N ALA A 39 -8.76 -14.65 -7.67
CA ALA A 39 -7.82 -15.76 -7.67
C ALA A 39 -6.37 -15.26 -7.74
N TRP A 40 -6.04 -14.41 -8.72
CA TRP A 40 -4.69 -13.86 -8.93
C TRP A 40 -4.13 -13.14 -7.71
N CYS A 41 -4.93 -12.26 -7.10
CA CYS A 41 -4.53 -11.49 -5.92
C CYS A 41 -4.52 -12.33 -4.62
N SER A 42 -5.21 -13.47 -4.60
CA SER A 42 -5.20 -14.36 -3.42
C SER A 42 -3.96 -15.27 -3.33
N ILE A 43 -3.24 -15.46 -4.43
CA ILE A 43 -2.07 -16.34 -4.49
C ILE A 43 -0.84 -15.58 -3.98
N GLY A 44 -0.36 -15.98 -2.81
CA GLY A 44 0.71 -15.26 -2.09
C GLY A 44 2.14 -15.64 -2.48
N ASP A 45 2.36 -16.58 -3.40
CA ASP A 45 3.70 -16.94 -3.87
C ASP A 45 3.80 -16.94 -5.39
N ALA A 46 4.94 -16.46 -5.90
CA ALA A 46 5.17 -16.32 -7.33
C ALA A 46 5.08 -17.66 -8.10
N PRO A 47 5.70 -18.77 -7.68
CA PRO A 47 5.58 -20.05 -8.39
C PRO A 47 4.12 -20.51 -8.60
N SER A 48 3.31 -20.48 -7.55
CA SER A 48 1.89 -20.84 -7.63
C SER A 48 1.11 -19.88 -8.53
N ARG A 49 1.42 -18.58 -8.46
CA ARG A 49 0.77 -17.55 -9.27
C ARG A 49 1.02 -17.75 -10.76
N TRP A 50 2.26 -18.02 -11.16
CA TRP A 50 2.58 -18.33 -12.56
C TRP A 50 2.12 -19.72 -13.01
N ARG A 51 2.02 -20.70 -12.10
CA ARG A 51 1.37 -21.97 -12.40
C ARG A 51 -0.11 -21.77 -12.71
N PHE A 52 -0.83 -21.00 -11.89
CA PHE A 52 -2.21 -20.60 -12.15
C PHE A 52 -2.35 -19.91 -13.50
N PHE A 53 -1.47 -18.94 -13.81
CA PHE A 53 -1.45 -18.28 -15.12
C PHE A 53 -1.41 -19.28 -16.28
N ARG A 54 -0.47 -20.22 -16.25
CA ARG A 54 -0.29 -21.22 -17.31
C ARG A 54 -1.51 -22.13 -17.46
N VAL A 55 -2.08 -22.60 -16.35
CA VAL A 55 -3.25 -23.50 -16.36
C VAL A 55 -4.47 -22.78 -16.93
N ILE A 56 -4.75 -21.56 -16.49
CA ILE A 56 -5.92 -20.81 -16.97
C ILE A 56 -5.75 -20.38 -18.43
N ALA A 57 -4.54 -19.99 -18.83
CA ALA A 57 -4.26 -19.51 -20.18
C ALA A 57 -4.50 -20.58 -21.28
N ILE A 58 -4.57 -21.86 -20.94
CA ILE A 58 -4.86 -22.94 -21.91
C ILE A 58 -6.32 -23.37 -21.94
N LEU A 59 -7.17 -22.93 -21.00
CA LEU A 59 -8.58 -23.37 -20.91
C LEU A 59 -9.42 -22.90 -22.10
N SER A 60 -9.32 -21.61 -22.43
CA SER A 60 -10.01 -21.03 -23.58
C SER A 60 -9.40 -19.67 -23.93
N LYS A 61 -9.70 -19.19 -25.15
CA LYS A 61 -9.26 -17.87 -25.61
C LYS A 61 -9.78 -16.74 -24.70
N VAL A 62 -11.07 -16.77 -24.32
CA VAL A 62 -11.67 -15.70 -23.49
C VAL A 62 -10.98 -15.62 -22.13
N TRP A 63 -10.82 -16.75 -21.44
CA TRP A 63 -10.16 -16.78 -20.13
C TRP A 63 -8.70 -16.33 -20.21
N ARG A 64 -7.98 -16.76 -21.25
CA ARG A 64 -6.62 -16.31 -21.50
C ARG A 64 -6.55 -14.80 -21.71
N ASP A 65 -7.39 -14.24 -22.55
CA ASP A 65 -7.35 -12.80 -22.88
C ASP A 65 -7.70 -11.96 -21.64
N VAL A 66 -8.75 -12.34 -20.88
CA VAL A 66 -9.09 -11.70 -19.60
C VAL A 66 -7.92 -11.82 -18.60
N LEU A 67 -7.31 -13.00 -18.48
CA LEU A 67 -6.21 -13.22 -17.55
C LEU A 67 -5.00 -12.35 -17.87
N HIS A 68 -4.64 -12.20 -19.15
CA HIS A 68 -3.54 -11.31 -19.55
C HIS A 68 -3.80 -9.87 -19.08
N GLU A 69 -5.03 -9.38 -19.24
CA GLU A 69 -5.41 -8.05 -18.76
C GLU A 69 -5.34 -7.94 -17.25
N VAL A 70 -5.80 -8.97 -16.52
CA VAL A 70 -5.74 -9.01 -15.06
C VAL A 70 -4.29 -8.97 -14.60
N VAL A 71 -3.41 -9.82 -15.14
CA VAL A 71 -1.99 -9.88 -14.77
C VAL A 71 -1.29 -8.56 -15.06
N LEU A 72 -1.52 -7.97 -16.23
CA LEU A 72 -0.91 -6.69 -16.60
C LEU A 72 -1.46 -5.54 -15.75
N ARG A 73 -2.73 -5.56 -15.33
CA ARG A 73 -3.34 -4.51 -14.51
C ARG A 73 -2.95 -4.60 -13.04
N TYR A 74 -2.79 -5.81 -12.51
CA TYR A 74 -2.45 -6.14 -11.12
C TYR A 74 -1.08 -6.82 -11.07
N ALA A 75 -0.05 -6.01 -11.24
CA ALA A 75 1.32 -6.50 -11.33
C ALA A 75 1.91 -6.78 -9.94
N PHE A 76 2.58 -7.92 -9.80
CA PHE A 76 3.26 -8.34 -8.56
C PHE A 76 4.71 -8.70 -8.86
N ILE A 77 5.64 -7.81 -8.52
CA ILE A 77 7.08 -8.01 -8.74
C ILE A 77 7.70 -8.32 -7.39
N GLU A 78 7.57 -9.57 -6.96
CA GLU A 78 8.03 -10.02 -5.64
C GLU A 78 9.29 -10.88 -5.71
N THR A 79 9.50 -11.52 -6.87
CA THR A 79 10.62 -12.42 -7.15
C THR A 79 11.17 -12.20 -8.57
N MET A 80 12.35 -12.74 -8.85
CA MET A 80 12.95 -12.75 -10.19
C MET A 80 12.09 -13.55 -11.22
N VAL A 81 11.37 -14.57 -10.75
CA VAL A 81 10.40 -15.30 -11.59
C VAL A 81 9.30 -14.36 -12.08
N ASP A 82 8.76 -13.51 -11.19
CA ASP A 82 7.76 -12.52 -11.57
C ASP A 82 8.31 -11.56 -12.62
N PHE A 83 9.48 -10.96 -12.33
CA PHE A 83 10.09 -9.99 -13.24
C PHE A 83 10.26 -10.55 -14.65
N THR A 84 10.88 -11.74 -14.78
CA THR A 84 11.13 -12.37 -16.09
C THR A 84 9.83 -12.65 -16.82
N ALA A 85 8.78 -13.04 -16.09
CA ALA A 85 7.48 -13.31 -16.69
C ALA A 85 6.79 -12.01 -17.16
N TYR A 86 6.86 -10.93 -16.39
CA TYR A 86 6.36 -9.61 -16.82
C TYR A 86 7.13 -9.06 -18.02
N GLU A 87 8.46 -9.17 -18.04
CA GLU A 87 9.27 -8.75 -19.17
C GLU A 87 8.83 -9.46 -20.46
N ARG A 88 8.62 -10.78 -20.41
CA ARG A 88 8.10 -11.54 -21.55
C ARG A 88 6.69 -11.11 -21.96
N LEU A 89 5.81 -10.81 -21.01
CA LEU A 89 4.47 -10.31 -21.33
C LEU A 89 4.54 -8.92 -21.96
N LEU A 90 5.33 -8.02 -21.40
CA LEU A 90 5.43 -6.62 -21.85
C LEU A 90 6.19 -6.49 -23.18
N SER A 91 7.01 -7.48 -23.56
CA SER A 91 7.52 -7.56 -24.93
C SER A 91 6.44 -7.78 -26.00
N ARG A 92 5.23 -8.18 -25.60
CA ARG A 92 4.11 -8.53 -26.49
C ARG A 92 2.88 -7.63 -26.31
N TYR A 93 2.77 -6.95 -25.18
CA TYR A 93 1.60 -6.20 -24.78
C TYR A 93 2.00 -4.85 -24.19
N ASP A 94 1.19 -3.82 -24.43
CA ASP A 94 1.46 -2.48 -23.90
C ASP A 94 1.38 -2.46 -22.37
N PRO A 95 2.30 -1.74 -21.69
CA PRO A 95 2.25 -1.57 -20.25
C PRO A 95 1.01 -0.78 -19.86
N CYS A 96 0.15 -1.38 -19.04
CA CYS A 96 -1.10 -0.77 -18.56
C CYS A 96 -1.37 -1.07 -17.08
N ALA A 97 -0.29 -1.33 -16.32
CA ALA A 97 -0.38 -1.64 -14.90
C ALA A 97 -0.96 -0.45 -14.13
N ARG A 98 -2.09 -0.67 -13.46
CA ARG A 98 -2.76 0.34 -12.61
C ARG A 98 -2.46 0.13 -11.15
N TYR A 99 -2.32 -1.13 -10.76
CA TYR A 99 -2.03 -1.58 -9.41
C TYR A 99 -0.75 -2.40 -9.45
N VAL A 100 0.22 -2.01 -8.63
CA VAL A 100 1.52 -2.66 -8.60
C VAL A 100 1.92 -2.93 -7.16
N SER A 101 2.21 -4.19 -6.87
CA SER A 101 2.90 -4.62 -5.66
C SER A 101 4.35 -4.93 -6.01
N ILE A 102 5.29 -4.32 -5.29
CA ILE A 102 6.73 -4.56 -5.48
C ILE A 102 7.31 -4.92 -4.11
N VAL A 103 7.97 -6.08 -4.04
CA VAL A 103 8.75 -6.47 -2.86
C VAL A 103 10.23 -6.26 -3.20
N LEU A 104 10.79 -5.19 -2.64
CA LEU A 104 12.20 -4.86 -2.67
C LEU A 104 12.95 -5.68 -1.62
N ASN A 105 12.93 -7.00 -1.81
CA ASN A 105 13.77 -8.01 -1.12
C ASN A 105 14.59 -8.83 -2.10
N ALA A 106 13.99 -9.12 -3.26
CA ALA A 106 14.48 -10.15 -4.14
C ALA A 106 15.77 -9.76 -4.90
N VAL A 107 16.26 -8.54 -4.71
CA VAL A 107 17.21 -7.89 -5.61
C VAL A 107 18.67 -8.04 -5.17
N ASP A 108 18.97 -8.59 -4.00
CA ASP A 108 20.39 -8.63 -3.56
C ASP A 108 21.18 -9.80 -4.13
N HIS A 109 20.49 -10.75 -4.77
CA HIS A 109 21.13 -11.78 -5.59
C HIS A 109 20.55 -11.85 -7.01
N THR A 110 19.68 -10.91 -7.40
CA THR A 110 19.09 -10.89 -8.75
C THR A 110 19.24 -9.51 -9.40
N ARG A 111 19.60 -9.52 -10.68
CA ARG A 111 20.24 -8.47 -11.49
C ARG A 111 19.42 -7.18 -11.74
N PHE A 112 18.33 -6.94 -11.03
CA PHE A 112 17.37 -5.91 -11.45
C PHE A 112 17.58 -4.57 -10.78
N ARG A 113 17.67 -3.53 -11.59
CA ARG A 113 17.78 -2.16 -11.08
C ARG A 113 16.39 -1.54 -10.95
N VAL A 114 16.20 -0.66 -9.97
CA VAL A 114 14.94 0.07 -9.75
C VAL A 114 14.48 0.81 -11.03
N ASP A 115 15.42 1.30 -11.83
CA ASP A 115 15.13 1.94 -13.12
C ASP A 115 14.55 1.00 -14.18
N GLU A 116 14.79 -0.31 -14.08
CA GLU A 116 14.17 -1.29 -14.97
C GLU A 116 12.71 -1.54 -14.58
N ILE A 117 12.42 -1.62 -13.27
CA ILE A 117 11.05 -1.77 -12.77
C ILE A 117 10.18 -0.58 -13.21
N ALA A 118 10.74 0.62 -13.17
CA ALA A 118 10.03 1.85 -13.57
C ALA A 118 9.52 1.80 -15.02
N LYS A 119 10.19 1.07 -15.92
CA LYS A 119 9.76 0.91 -17.33
C LYS A 119 8.41 0.18 -17.44
N TYR A 120 8.07 -0.64 -16.45
CA TYR A 120 6.88 -1.49 -16.48
C TYR A 120 5.66 -0.88 -15.80
N VAL A 121 5.84 0.23 -15.08
CA VAL A 121 4.80 0.83 -14.25
C VAL A 121 4.54 2.32 -14.50
N PRO A 122 4.73 2.88 -15.71
CA PRO A 122 4.62 4.32 -15.94
C PRO A 122 3.20 4.86 -15.70
N GLU A 123 2.18 4.00 -15.78
CA GLU A 123 0.77 4.36 -15.59
C GLU A 123 0.19 3.89 -14.24
N ALA A 124 1.04 3.40 -13.33
CA ALA A 124 0.56 2.93 -12.03
C ALA A 124 -0.07 4.08 -11.24
N ARG A 125 -1.28 3.83 -10.72
CA ARG A 125 -1.99 4.77 -9.84
C ARG A 125 -1.88 4.37 -8.38
N PHE A 126 -1.76 3.07 -8.15
CA PHE A 126 -1.59 2.45 -6.85
C PHE A 126 -0.30 1.65 -6.89
N MET A 127 0.62 1.99 -5.99
CA MET A 127 1.85 1.25 -5.81
C MET A 127 1.97 0.90 -4.34
N CYS A 128 2.36 -0.34 -4.07
CA CYS A 128 2.77 -0.72 -2.75
C CYS A 128 4.18 -1.32 -2.79
N LEU A 129 5.04 -0.79 -1.95
CA LEU A 129 6.46 -1.08 -1.86
C LEU A 129 6.72 -1.74 -0.51
N ALA A 130 7.17 -3.00 -0.52
CA ALA A 130 7.72 -3.63 0.67
C ALA A 130 9.24 -3.64 0.56
N ILE A 131 9.88 -2.81 1.36
CA ILE A 131 11.32 -2.84 1.59
C ILE A 131 11.52 -3.87 2.70
N THR A 132 12.44 -4.80 2.51
CA THR A 132 12.61 -5.96 3.43
C THR A 132 14.04 -6.11 3.95
N MET A 133 15.00 -5.41 3.34
CA MET A 133 16.36 -5.31 3.82
C MET A 133 16.71 -3.86 4.12
N ASP A 134 17.59 -3.67 5.11
CA ASP A 134 18.04 -2.35 5.51
C ASP A 134 18.97 -1.75 4.43
N ARG A 135 18.36 -1.06 3.46
CA ARG A 135 19.07 -0.41 2.36
C ARG A 135 18.88 1.11 2.41
N ARG A 136 19.39 1.71 3.49
CA ARG A 136 19.40 3.16 3.78
C ARG A 136 19.72 4.03 2.56
N TYR A 137 20.74 3.66 1.79
CA TYR A 137 21.21 4.44 0.63
C TYR A 137 20.35 4.28 -0.63
N TYR A 138 19.46 3.28 -0.67
CA TYR A 138 18.69 2.97 -1.85
C TYR A 138 17.32 3.63 -1.86
N PHE A 139 16.89 4.23 -0.74
CA PHE A 139 15.60 4.92 -0.68
C PHE A 139 15.57 6.10 -1.65
N ASP A 140 16.62 6.92 -1.70
CA ASP A 140 16.73 8.00 -2.70
C ASP A 140 16.68 7.48 -4.13
N ALA A 141 17.31 6.34 -4.41
CA ALA A 141 17.24 5.71 -5.72
C ALA A 141 15.80 5.23 -6.04
N ILE A 142 15.04 4.75 -5.07
CA ILE A 142 13.62 4.40 -5.22
C ILE A 142 12.79 5.65 -5.50
N LEU A 143 12.96 6.71 -4.72
CA LEU A 143 12.27 7.99 -4.93
C LEU A 143 12.57 8.51 -6.35
N GLN A 144 13.84 8.61 -6.72
CA GLN A 144 14.27 9.20 -7.99
C GLN A 144 13.94 8.34 -9.21
N ASN A 145 14.23 7.04 -9.16
CA ASN A 145 14.19 6.20 -10.36
C ASN A 145 12.87 5.49 -10.57
N LEU A 146 12.03 5.36 -9.54
CA LEU A 146 10.73 4.70 -9.64
C LEU A 146 9.59 5.68 -9.40
N LEU A 147 9.56 6.33 -8.23
CA LEU A 147 8.40 7.15 -7.86
C LEU A 147 8.31 8.44 -8.68
N ALA A 148 9.42 9.17 -8.83
CA ALA A 148 9.45 10.45 -9.56
C ALA A 148 9.13 10.27 -11.05
N LYS A 149 9.39 9.08 -11.62
CA LYS A 149 9.07 8.74 -13.01
C LYS A 149 7.65 8.24 -13.20
N THR A 150 6.90 8.01 -12.12
CA THR A 150 5.52 7.49 -12.17
C THR A 150 4.54 8.62 -11.86
N GLU A 151 4.37 9.55 -12.79
CA GLU A 151 3.56 10.77 -12.58
C GLU A 151 2.07 10.48 -12.29
N SER A 152 1.56 9.33 -12.72
CA SER A 152 0.18 8.91 -12.44
C SER A 152 -0.04 8.37 -11.03
N LEU A 153 1.03 8.18 -10.25
CA LEU A 153 0.97 7.55 -8.94
C LEU A 153 0.29 8.46 -7.93
N THR A 154 -0.90 8.07 -7.47
CA THR A 154 -1.70 8.83 -6.51
C THR A 154 -1.75 8.18 -5.14
N HIS A 155 -1.66 6.85 -5.09
CA HIS A 155 -1.72 6.05 -3.88
C HIS A 155 -0.44 5.25 -3.72
N LEU A 156 0.28 5.52 -2.63
CA LEU A 156 1.52 4.85 -2.31
C LEU A 156 1.42 4.21 -0.93
N ARG A 157 1.78 2.94 -0.84
CA ARG A 157 2.02 2.28 0.43
C ARG A 157 3.48 1.86 0.51
N ILE A 158 4.14 2.18 1.61
CA ILE A 158 5.52 1.78 1.88
C ILE A 158 5.55 1.00 3.18
N CYS A 159 6.15 -0.18 3.13
CA CYS A 159 6.28 -1.07 4.27
C CYS A 159 7.77 -1.39 4.46
N TRP A 160 8.26 -1.29 5.69
CA TRP A 160 9.62 -1.67 6.06
C TRP A 160 9.64 -3.02 6.80
N PRO A 161 10.78 -3.71 6.89
CA PRO A 161 10.88 -4.83 7.80
C PRO A 161 10.86 -4.28 9.25
N PRO A 162 10.58 -5.10 10.27
CA PRO A 162 10.85 -4.71 11.64
C PRO A 162 12.37 -4.51 11.79
N LEU A 163 12.82 -3.26 11.73
CA LEU A 163 14.23 -2.92 11.85
C LEU A 163 14.63 -3.01 13.32
N ARG A 164 15.74 -3.72 13.60
CA ARG A 164 16.31 -3.82 14.94
C ARG A 164 17.08 -2.55 15.34
N ASP A 165 17.59 -1.82 14.35
CA ASP A 165 18.43 -0.64 14.54
C ASP A 165 17.71 0.65 14.11
N SER A 166 18.15 1.76 14.69
CA SER A 166 17.66 3.11 14.38
C SER A 166 18.02 3.50 12.93
N PHE A 167 17.05 3.38 12.03
CA PHE A 167 17.18 3.88 10.67
C PHE A 167 17.01 5.39 10.63
N ALA A 168 18.01 6.06 10.06
CA ALA A 168 17.98 7.45 9.63
C ALA A 168 17.99 7.48 8.09
N CYS A 169 16.88 7.92 7.50
CA CYS A 169 16.82 8.28 6.10
C CYS A 169 17.47 9.65 5.94
N PRO A 170 18.49 9.80 5.09
CA PRO A 170 18.96 11.13 4.75
C PRO A 170 17.80 11.95 4.18
N LEU A 171 17.88 13.27 4.37
CA LEU A 171 16.97 14.19 3.71
C LEU A 171 17.14 14.03 2.19
N SER A 172 16.09 13.55 1.54
CA SER A 172 16.05 13.47 0.08
C SER A 172 15.75 14.85 -0.49
N SER A 173 16.40 15.23 -1.58
CA SER A 173 16.00 16.38 -2.39
C SER A 173 14.86 16.05 -3.37
N VAL A 174 14.48 14.77 -3.46
CA VAL A 174 13.46 14.30 -4.41
C VAL A 174 12.07 14.56 -3.85
N VAL A 175 11.27 15.31 -4.62
CA VAL A 175 9.89 15.63 -4.28
C VAL A 175 8.93 14.87 -5.19
N ILE A 176 8.02 14.11 -4.60
CA ILE A 176 7.00 13.33 -5.29
C ILE A 176 5.63 13.99 -5.06
N SER A 177 5.26 14.87 -5.99
CA SER A 177 4.04 15.69 -5.90
C SER A 177 2.77 14.97 -6.35
N SER A 178 2.88 13.83 -7.06
CA SER A 178 1.73 13.09 -7.59
C SER A 178 0.94 12.33 -6.51
N VAL A 179 1.61 11.95 -5.41
CA VAL A 179 1.04 11.13 -4.34
C VAL A 179 0.15 11.97 -3.43
N THR A 180 -1.11 11.56 -3.29
CA THR A 180 -2.11 12.20 -2.43
C THR A 180 -2.52 11.31 -1.26
N HIS A 181 -2.39 9.99 -1.42
CA HIS A 181 -2.69 8.98 -0.41
C HIS A 181 -1.42 8.20 -0.09
N LEU A 182 -0.95 8.32 1.14
CA LEU A 182 0.29 7.70 1.59
C LEU A 182 0.02 6.81 2.80
N HIS A 183 0.40 5.54 2.70
CA HIS A 183 0.35 4.60 3.82
C HIS A 183 1.76 4.15 4.16
N ILE A 184 2.22 4.46 5.36
CA ILE A 184 3.55 4.07 5.85
C ILE A 184 3.35 3.07 6.98
N ALA A 185 3.87 1.86 6.80
CA ALA A 185 3.79 0.79 7.78
C ALA A 185 5.18 0.32 8.21
N ARG A 186 5.31 -0.06 9.49
CA ARG A 186 6.56 -0.59 10.08
C ARG A 186 7.74 0.36 9.94
N HIS A 187 7.48 1.66 9.87
CA HIS A 187 8.54 2.63 9.66
C HIS A 187 9.38 2.82 10.93
N PRO A 188 10.67 3.13 10.75
CA PRO A 188 11.52 3.61 11.83
C PRO A 188 11.07 5.01 12.30
N PRO A 189 10.99 5.27 13.62
CA PRO A 189 10.51 6.55 14.13
C PRO A 189 11.37 7.75 13.69
N ALA A 190 12.70 7.59 13.64
CA ALA A 190 13.65 8.68 13.40
C ALA A 190 13.61 9.26 11.97
N SER A 191 12.93 8.62 11.03
CA SER A 191 12.98 8.97 9.59
C SER A 191 11.67 9.41 8.99
N LEU A 192 10.57 9.32 9.75
CA LEU A 192 9.25 9.59 9.19
C LEU A 192 9.11 11.04 8.72
N GLY A 193 9.71 12.01 9.41
CA GLY A 193 9.73 13.41 8.97
C GLY A 193 10.39 13.57 7.60
N SER A 194 11.59 13.02 7.39
CA SER A 194 12.30 13.06 6.11
C SER A 194 11.51 12.40 4.98
N ILE A 195 10.85 11.27 5.28
CA ILE A 195 9.99 10.58 4.30
C ILE A 195 8.80 11.47 3.94
N LEU A 196 8.08 12.02 4.92
CA LEU A 196 6.92 12.88 4.68
C LEU A 196 7.28 14.17 3.91
N ALA A 197 8.46 14.73 4.15
CA ALA A 197 8.96 15.89 3.40
C ALA A 197 9.06 15.62 1.88
N SER A 198 9.23 14.37 1.47
CA SER A 198 9.27 13.98 0.05
C SER A 198 7.88 13.94 -0.61
N PHE A 199 6.79 14.03 0.16
CA PHE A 199 5.41 13.91 -0.33
C PHE A 199 4.52 15.09 0.11
N PRO A 200 4.80 16.31 -0.37
CA PRO A 200 4.16 17.53 0.13
C PRO A 200 2.67 17.65 -0.21
N ASN A 201 2.13 16.84 -1.14
CA ASN A 201 0.74 16.90 -1.56
C ASN A 201 -0.15 15.83 -0.89
N VAL A 202 0.37 15.13 0.12
CA VAL A 202 -0.40 14.09 0.82
C VAL A 202 -1.55 14.72 1.58
N THR A 203 -2.76 14.28 1.25
CA THR A 203 -4.01 14.68 1.92
C THR A 203 -4.55 13.56 2.81
N HIS A 204 -4.25 12.30 2.46
CA HIS A 204 -4.65 11.12 3.22
C HIS A 204 -3.41 10.37 3.67
N LEU A 205 -3.11 10.40 4.97
CA LEU A 205 -1.96 9.74 5.54
C LEU A 205 -2.43 8.59 6.44
N ARG A 206 -1.92 7.39 6.21
CA ARG A 206 -2.11 6.24 7.10
C ARG A 206 -0.80 5.82 7.73
N LEU A 207 -0.77 5.69 9.05
CA LEU A 207 0.40 5.25 9.80
C LEU A 207 0.12 3.90 10.47
N GLY A 208 0.96 2.94 10.13
CA GLY A 208 0.92 1.56 10.63
C GLY A 208 1.74 1.34 11.91
N THR A 209 2.52 2.32 12.35
CA THR A 209 3.48 2.18 13.45
C THR A 209 3.41 3.39 14.37
N PRO A 210 3.17 3.18 15.68
CA PRO A 210 3.05 4.30 16.61
C PRO A 210 4.29 5.16 16.66
N CYS A 211 4.07 6.47 16.73
CA CYS A 211 5.09 7.48 16.88
C CYS A 211 4.50 8.74 17.52
N PHE A 212 5.35 9.60 18.06
CA PHE A 212 4.92 10.89 18.62
C PHE A 212 4.50 11.83 17.49
N LEU A 213 3.19 11.94 17.26
CA LEU A 213 2.63 12.72 16.15
C LEU A 213 3.01 14.21 16.19
N LYS A 214 3.27 14.78 17.38
CA LYS A 214 3.72 16.16 17.53
C LYS A 214 4.99 16.49 16.74
N ASN A 215 5.90 15.52 16.61
CA ASN A 215 7.16 15.67 15.87
C ASN A 215 6.95 15.70 14.36
N LEU A 216 5.75 15.31 13.90
CA LEU A 216 5.41 15.21 12.48
C LEU A 216 4.54 16.38 12.00
N VAL A 217 4.00 17.18 12.91
CA VAL A 217 3.12 18.31 12.59
C VAL A 217 3.70 19.23 11.49
N PRO A 218 5.01 19.60 11.50
CA PRO A 218 5.57 20.44 10.43
C PRO A 218 5.45 19.85 9.02
N TYR A 219 5.36 18.52 8.91
CA TYR A 219 5.28 17.79 7.64
C TYR A 219 3.85 17.40 7.24
N MET A 220 2.84 17.77 8.03
CA MET A 220 1.44 17.35 7.85
C MET A 220 0.51 18.52 7.47
N SER A 221 1.03 19.61 6.93
CA SER A 221 0.25 20.83 6.62
C SER A 221 -0.87 20.61 5.59
N THR A 222 -0.67 19.69 4.65
CA THR A 222 -1.66 19.32 3.62
C THR A 222 -2.55 18.15 4.02
N VAL A 223 -2.20 17.43 5.09
CA VAL A 223 -2.96 16.25 5.53
C VAL A 223 -4.35 16.71 6.00
N ARG A 224 -5.37 15.99 5.56
CA ARG A 224 -6.78 16.22 5.91
C ARG A 224 -7.38 14.99 6.59
N VAL A 225 -6.94 13.80 6.20
CA VAL A 225 -7.37 12.55 6.80
C VAL A 225 -6.14 11.82 7.33
N LEU A 226 -6.07 11.63 8.64
CA LEU A 226 -5.04 10.83 9.30
C LEU A 226 -5.65 9.51 9.79
N ILE A 227 -5.15 8.39 9.29
CA ILE A 227 -5.58 7.04 9.68
C ILE A 227 -4.48 6.42 10.54
N LEU A 228 -4.82 6.01 11.76
CA LEU A 228 -3.88 5.43 12.72
C LEU A 228 -4.25 3.97 12.96
N ASP A 229 -3.32 3.07 12.68
CA ASP A 229 -3.48 1.65 13.02
C ASP A 229 -2.99 1.40 14.44
N ALA A 230 -3.94 1.21 15.36
CA ALA A 230 -3.71 1.00 16.78
C ALA A 230 -4.08 -0.43 17.20
N PRO A 231 -3.26 -1.45 16.89
CA PRO A 231 -3.52 -2.82 17.34
C PRO A 231 -3.63 -2.90 18.87
N PRO A 232 -4.46 -3.82 19.40
CA PRO A 232 -4.59 -4.03 20.84
C PRO A 232 -3.28 -4.56 21.43
N GLN A 233 -3.20 -4.59 22.76
CA GLN A 233 -2.12 -5.29 23.45
C GLN A 233 -2.05 -6.74 22.97
N TYR A 234 -0.85 -7.20 22.63
CA TYR A 234 -0.63 -8.58 22.20
C TYR A 234 0.64 -9.15 22.81
N ILE A 235 0.65 -10.48 22.94
CA ILE A 235 1.77 -11.24 23.47
C ILE A 235 2.43 -11.95 22.29
N MET A 236 3.72 -11.71 22.10
CA MET A 236 4.54 -12.39 21.10
C MET A 236 5.35 -13.50 21.78
N HIS A 237 5.07 -14.74 21.40
CA HIS A 237 5.87 -15.88 21.81
C HIS A 237 7.06 -16.02 20.86
N THR A 238 8.28 -15.91 21.39
CA THR A 238 9.50 -16.18 20.61
C THR A 238 9.74 -17.68 20.51
N VAL A 239 10.30 -18.13 19.38
CA VAL A 239 10.60 -19.57 19.15
C VAL A 239 11.71 -20.08 20.08
N SER A 240 12.65 -19.20 20.45
CA SER A 240 13.54 -19.42 21.59
C SER A 240 12.74 -19.24 22.88
N GLN A 241 12.91 -20.13 23.87
CA GLN A 241 12.27 -20.13 25.20
C GLN A 241 12.42 -18.85 26.06
N ALA A 242 12.74 -17.70 25.46
CA ALA A 242 12.71 -16.39 26.06
C ALA A 242 11.27 -16.03 26.51
N PRO A 243 11.14 -15.20 27.55
CA PRO A 243 9.84 -14.76 28.06
C PRO A 243 9.03 -14.08 26.95
N ALA A 244 7.72 -14.30 26.98
CA ALA A 244 6.83 -13.73 25.98
C ALA A 244 6.88 -12.19 26.04
N LEU A 245 7.12 -11.55 24.90
CA LEU A 245 7.16 -10.10 24.82
C LEU A 245 5.73 -9.56 24.80
N VAL A 246 5.39 -8.76 25.80
CA VAL A 246 4.09 -8.09 25.88
C VAL A 246 4.23 -6.72 25.22
N PHE A 247 3.52 -6.53 24.11
CA PHE A 247 3.43 -5.23 23.44
C PHE A 247 2.20 -4.49 23.96
N PRO A 248 2.35 -3.31 24.58
CA PRO A 248 1.22 -2.56 25.12
C PRO A 248 0.27 -2.09 24.01
N SER A 249 -0.94 -1.66 24.40
CA SER A 249 -1.83 -0.94 23.49
C SER A 249 -1.08 0.23 22.86
N SER A 250 -1.26 0.38 21.55
CA SER A 250 -0.60 1.41 20.77
C SER A 250 -1.32 2.76 20.81
N VAL A 251 -2.55 2.81 21.32
CA VAL A 251 -3.35 4.05 21.47
C VAL A 251 -2.56 5.17 22.17
N PRO A 252 -1.96 4.97 23.37
CA PRO A 252 -1.20 6.02 24.04
C PRO A 252 0.05 6.46 23.28
N LEU A 253 0.66 5.55 22.51
CA LEU A 253 1.94 5.77 21.84
C LEU A 253 1.84 6.78 20.69
N TRP A 254 0.65 7.03 20.18
CA TRP A 254 0.40 8.05 19.15
C TRP A 254 0.48 9.48 19.69
N ASN A 255 0.26 9.66 21.00
CA ASN A 255 0.26 10.96 21.67
C ASN A 255 -0.57 12.04 20.91
N ILE A 256 -1.82 11.69 20.61
CA ILE A 256 -2.72 12.51 19.77
C ILE A 256 -3.06 13.83 20.45
N CYS A 257 -3.34 13.83 21.77
CA CYS A 257 -3.74 15.03 22.50
C CYS A 257 -2.65 16.11 22.43
N ASP A 258 -1.39 15.75 22.71
CA ASP A 258 -0.25 16.67 22.62
C ASP A 258 -0.04 17.14 21.16
N ALA A 259 -0.20 16.25 20.18
CA ALA A 259 -0.09 16.63 18.77
C ALA A 259 -1.16 17.65 18.34
N LEU A 260 -2.39 17.54 18.84
CA LEU A 260 -3.47 18.51 18.58
C LEU A 260 -3.13 19.89 19.16
N GLU A 261 -2.57 19.95 20.36
CA GLU A 261 -2.10 21.20 20.98
C GLU A 261 -0.99 21.85 20.15
N HIS A 262 -0.17 21.04 19.48
CA HIS A 262 0.86 21.50 18.55
C HIS A 262 0.33 21.86 17.15
N GLY A 263 -0.98 21.78 16.91
CA GLY A 263 -1.60 22.17 15.65
C GLY A 263 -1.77 21.05 14.62
N LEU A 264 -1.72 19.78 15.05
CA LEU A 264 -2.06 18.64 14.18
C LEU A 264 -3.45 18.86 13.56
N LEU A 265 -3.50 18.84 12.22
CA LEU A 265 -4.74 19.02 11.44
C LEU A 265 -5.50 20.31 11.76
N LYS A 266 -4.81 21.36 12.24
CA LYS A 266 -5.42 22.67 12.51
C LYS A 266 -6.11 23.18 11.24
N SER A 267 -7.44 23.18 11.26
CA SER A 267 -8.27 23.45 10.10
C SER A 267 -8.14 24.90 9.64
N THR A 268 -7.96 25.10 8.33
CA THR A 268 -8.42 26.34 7.68
C THR A 268 -9.90 26.15 7.38
N ALA A 269 -10.72 27.16 7.69
CA ALA A 269 -12.18 27.08 7.86
C ALA A 269 -12.98 26.28 6.80
N SER A 270 -12.43 26.02 5.61
CA SER A 270 -13.10 25.33 4.51
C SER A 270 -13.26 23.82 4.69
N TYR A 271 -12.36 23.11 5.39
CA TYR A 271 -12.44 21.64 5.52
C TYR A 271 -11.85 21.13 6.84
N PRO A 272 -12.68 20.68 7.81
CA PRO A 272 -12.17 20.16 9.08
C PRO A 272 -11.32 18.90 8.85
N GLY A 273 -10.18 18.84 9.54
CA GLY A 273 -9.36 17.64 9.57
C GLY A 273 -10.08 16.47 10.22
N ARG A 274 -9.69 15.25 9.87
CA ARG A 274 -10.27 14.01 10.38
C ARG A 274 -9.19 13.03 10.83
N ILE A 275 -9.36 12.46 12.01
CA ILE A 275 -8.57 11.35 12.54
C ILE A 275 -9.46 10.10 12.56
N ILE A 276 -8.97 9.02 11.94
CA ILE A 276 -9.60 7.70 11.95
C ILE A 276 -8.65 6.74 12.67
N MET A 277 -9.04 6.26 13.84
CA MET A 277 -8.26 5.27 14.58
C MET A 277 -8.82 3.87 14.34
N ASN A 278 -8.04 2.99 13.73
CA ASN A 278 -8.34 1.56 13.66
C ASN A 278 -7.83 0.89 14.95
N ALA A 279 -8.68 0.71 15.94
CA ALA A 279 -8.33 0.13 17.23
C ALA A 279 -8.74 -1.35 17.37
N GLY A 280 -8.17 -2.05 18.36
CA GLY A 280 -8.67 -3.35 18.82
C GLY A 280 -9.90 -3.24 19.72
N LYS A 281 -10.56 -4.36 20.02
CA LYS A 281 -11.75 -4.45 20.90
C LYS A 281 -11.41 -4.44 22.41
N SER A 282 -10.32 -3.80 22.84
CA SER A 282 -9.95 -3.77 24.25
C SER A 282 -10.78 -2.75 25.04
N ASP A 283 -11.24 -3.14 26.22
CA ASP A 283 -11.92 -2.25 27.17
C ASP A 283 -10.94 -1.30 27.87
N ALA A 284 -9.66 -1.67 27.98
CA ALA A 284 -8.62 -0.87 28.64
C ALA A 284 -8.41 0.50 27.99
N ASP A 285 -8.76 0.65 26.70
CA ASP A 285 -8.58 1.89 25.95
C ASP A 285 -9.81 2.80 25.97
N LYS A 286 -10.93 2.41 26.59
CA LYS A 286 -12.22 3.15 26.49
C LYS A 286 -12.13 4.59 27.01
N SER A 287 -11.56 4.80 28.19
CA SER A 287 -11.39 6.14 28.77
C SER A 287 -10.47 6.99 27.89
N MET A 288 -9.31 6.45 27.51
CA MET A 288 -8.34 7.16 26.67
C MET A 288 -8.90 7.55 25.30
N ILE A 289 -9.70 6.67 24.68
CA ILE A 289 -10.38 6.99 23.40
C ILE A 289 -11.42 8.11 23.60
N ALA A 290 -12.11 8.15 24.74
CA ALA A 290 -13.03 9.24 25.07
C ALA A 290 -12.27 10.57 25.25
N ASP A 291 -11.12 10.55 25.92
CA ASP A 291 -10.26 11.73 26.11
C ASP A 291 -9.73 12.25 24.75
N ILE A 292 -9.32 11.34 23.86
CA ILE A 292 -8.90 11.68 22.50
C ILE A 292 -10.06 12.31 21.73
N ALA A 293 -11.27 11.73 21.81
CA ALA A 293 -12.45 12.26 21.14
C ALA A 293 -12.79 13.68 21.62
N LEU A 294 -12.76 13.92 22.94
CA LEU A 294 -12.98 15.23 23.55
C LEU A 294 -11.90 16.23 23.10
N SER A 295 -10.64 15.81 23.07
CA SER A 295 -9.53 16.65 22.62
C SER A 295 -9.66 17.01 21.13
N CYS A 296 -10.04 16.05 20.28
CA CYS A 296 -10.32 16.30 18.86
C CYS A 296 -11.47 17.30 18.69
N GLN A 297 -12.56 17.14 19.44
CA GLN A 297 -13.70 18.06 19.42
C GLN A 297 -13.28 19.49 19.81
N LYS A 298 -12.48 19.64 20.88
CA LYS A 298 -11.95 20.94 21.33
C LYS A 298 -11.14 21.65 20.23
N HIS A 299 -10.44 20.89 19.39
CA HIS A 299 -9.60 21.42 18.31
C HIS A 299 -10.31 21.46 16.94
N GLY A 300 -11.61 21.15 16.87
CA GLY A 300 -12.37 21.16 15.63
C GLY A 300 -11.96 20.05 14.64
N VAL A 301 -11.40 18.95 15.14
CA VAL A 301 -10.99 17.78 14.35
C VAL A 301 -12.03 16.69 14.51
N ALA A 302 -12.52 16.14 13.39
CA ALA A 302 -13.45 15.01 13.43
C ALA A 302 -12.71 13.74 13.85
N PHE A 303 -13.26 12.99 14.82
CA PHE A 303 -12.66 11.75 15.30
C PHE A 303 -13.58 10.55 15.07
N GLU A 304 -13.03 9.48 14.52
CA GLU A 304 -13.71 8.19 14.33
C GLU A 304 -12.84 7.05 14.86
N CYS A 305 -13.37 6.23 15.76
CA CYS A 305 -12.71 5.01 16.22
C CYS A 305 -13.39 3.77 15.63
N ARG A 306 -12.66 3.00 14.82
CA ARG A 306 -13.10 1.77 14.17
C ARG A 306 -12.51 0.57 14.88
N ARG A 307 -13.34 -0.40 15.27
CA ARG A 307 -12.89 -1.66 15.90
C ARG A 307 -12.54 -2.70 14.84
N ARG A 308 -11.35 -2.59 14.25
CA ARG A 308 -10.89 -3.45 13.14
C ARG A 308 -10.13 -4.70 13.60
N TYR A 309 -9.42 -4.63 14.73
CA TYR A 309 -8.61 -5.75 15.18
C TYR A 309 -9.38 -6.66 16.16
N PRO A 310 -9.32 -8.00 15.98
CA PRO A 310 -9.90 -8.94 16.94
C PRO A 310 -9.16 -8.89 18.29
N PRO A 311 -9.77 -9.36 19.39
CA PRO A 311 -9.13 -9.38 20.72
C PRO A 311 -7.79 -10.13 20.76
N LEU A 312 -7.67 -11.22 20.00
CA LEU A 312 -6.47 -12.06 19.91
C LEU A 312 -5.64 -11.74 18.67
N TRP A 313 -5.59 -10.47 18.27
CA TRP A 313 -4.78 -10.07 17.14
C TRP A 313 -3.31 -10.34 17.43
N GLN A 314 -2.64 -11.05 16.53
CA GLN A 314 -1.20 -11.22 16.54
C GLN A 314 -0.66 -10.70 15.20
N PRO A 315 0.46 -9.94 15.20
CA PRO A 315 1.15 -9.66 13.96
C PRO A 315 1.66 -11.00 13.41
N SER A 316 1.18 -11.41 12.25
CA SER A 316 1.71 -12.58 11.57
C SER A 316 3.18 -12.32 11.20
N HIS A 317 4.11 -12.90 11.96
CA HIS A 317 5.54 -12.91 11.59
C HIS A 317 5.76 -13.61 10.25
N SER A 318 4.88 -14.56 9.92
CA SER A 318 4.93 -15.43 8.76
C SER A 318 4.12 -14.96 7.56
N ASP A 319 3.35 -13.87 7.67
CA ASP A 319 2.59 -13.36 6.53
C ASP A 319 3.02 -11.95 6.11
N PRO A 320 4.27 -11.77 5.62
CA PRO A 320 4.60 -10.62 4.79
C PRO A 320 3.79 -10.60 3.46
N ARG A 321 2.89 -11.59 3.22
CA ARG A 321 2.27 -11.89 1.93
C ARG A 321 0.79 -11.55 1.86
N ARG A 322 0.09 -11.25 2.96
CA ARG A 322 -1.28 -10.70 2.91
C ARG A 322 -1.27 -9.19 2.97
N TRP A 323 -0.96 -8.63 1.82
CA TRP A 323 -1.39 -7.32 1.39
C TRP A 323 -2.91 -7.41 1.39
N ASP A 324 -3.56 -6.89 2.42
CA ASP A 324 -5.02 -6.81 2.42
C ASP A 324 -5.45 -5.92 1.24
N HIS A 325 -5.77 -6.55 0.12
CA HIS A 325 -6.18 -5.87 -1.10
C HIS A 325 -7.50 -5.13 -0.90
N ALA A 326 -8.32 -5.51 0.09
CA ALA A 326 -9.50 -4.74 0.47
C ALA A 326 -9.15 -3.39 1.08
N ALA A 327 -7.90 -3.18 1.52
CA ALA A 327 -7.40 -1.88 1.93
C ALA A 327 -6.94 -0.99 0.75
N TRP A 328 -7.00 -1.49 -0.49
CA TRP A 328 -6.68 -0.72 -1.72
C TRP A 328 -7.92 -0.09 -2.37
N SER A 329 -9.11 -0.51 -1.93
CA SER A 329 -10.43 -0.01 -2.34
C SER A 329 -11.03 0.89 -1.28
#